data_AF-A0A7W1WSM8-F1
#
_entry.id   AF-A0A7W1WSM8-F1
#
_cell.length_a   1.000
_cell.length_b   1.000
_cell.length_c   1.000
_cell.angle_alpha   90.00
_cell.angle_beta   90.00
_cell.angle_gamma   90.00
#
_symmetry.space_group_name_H-M   'P 1'
#
loop_
_entity.id
_entity.type
_entity.pdbx_description
1 polymer ?
#
loop_
_entity_poly.entity_id
_entity_poly.type
_entity_poly.pdbx_seq_one_letter_code
_entity_poly.pdbx_strand_id
1 'polypeptide(L)' 'MGYMQGIRNWIGHRPHLLVGAHVLIINDKEQLLLQKCTKASWGLPGGLLIRGET' A
#
# COMPACT_ATOMS: atom_id res chain seq x y z
N MET A 1 7.03 -1.45 17.01
CA MET A 1 7.80 -2.18 15.99
C MET A 1 6.84 -3.07 15.21
N GLY A 2 6.39 -2.64 14.03
CA GLY A 2 5.50 -3.45 13.18
C GLY A 2 6.28 -4.53 12.41
N TYR A 3 5.59 -5.60 11.98
CA TYR A 3 6.17 -6.75 11.25
C TYR A 3 7.12 -6.33 10.12
N MET A 4 6.67 -5.39 9.28
CA MET A 4 7.43 -4.85 8.16
C MET A 4 8.71 -4.12 8.57
N GLN A 5 8.67 -3.41 9.70
CA GLN A 5 9.83 -2.71 10.23
C GLN A 5 10.88 -3.68 10.77
N GLY A 6 10.44 -4.80 11.36
CA GLY A 6 11.31 -5.91 11.76
C GLY A 6 12.04 -6.53 10.57
N ILE A 7 11.33 -6.82 9.48
CA ILE A 7 11.94 -7.32 8.24
C ILE A 7 12.94 -6.31 7.68
N ARG A 8 12.58 -5.01 7.66
CA ARG A 8 13.46 -3.97 7.15
C ARG A 8 14.79 -3.92 7.90
N ASN A 9 14.74 -4.02 9.24
CA ASN A 9 15.93 -4.05 10.09
C ASN A 9 16.82 -5.26 9.78
N TRP A 10 16.23 -6.42 9.44
CA TRP A 10 16.98 -7.64 9.17
C TRP A 10 17.66 -7.65 7.78
N ILE A 11 16.99 -7.16 6.73
CA ILE A 11 17.52 -7.25 5.35
C ILE A 11 18.20 -5.95 4.85
N GLY A 12 18.32 -4.91 5.67
CA GLY A 12 19.16 -3.72 5.39
C GLY A 12 18.58 -2.76 4.35
N HIS A 13 19.19 -2.65 3.17
CA HIS A 13 18.64 -1.92 2.01
C HIS A 13 18.36 -2.83 0.81
N ARG A 14 18.49 -4.16 0.98
CA ARG A 14 18.26 -5.11 -0.11
C ARG A 14 16.81 -4.99 -0.62
N PRO A 15 16.58 -5.22 -1.93
CA PRO A 15 15.24 -5.26 -2.51
C PRO A 15 14.34 -6.21 -1.74
N HIS A 16 13.10 -5.80 -1.53
CA HIS A 16 12.10 -6.58 -0.81
C HIS A 16 10.81 -6.59 -1.63
N LEU A 17 10.39 -7.78 -2.06
CA LEU A 17 9.15 -7.95 -2.79
C LEU A 17 7.99 -7.87 -1.82
N LEU A 18 7.07 -6.94 -2.05
CA LEU A 18 5.92 -6.71 -1.20
C LEU A 18 4.64 -6.94 -1.98
N VAL A 19 3.74 -7.72 -1.37
CA VAL A 19 2.40 -7.93 -1.89
C VAL A 19 1.50 -6.85 -1.28
N GLY A 20 0.68 -6.25 -2.11
CA GLY A 20 -0.31 -5.27 -1.71
C GLY A 20 -1.56 -5.39 -2.58
N ALA A 21 -2.64 -4.78 -2.12
CA ALA A 21 -3.90 -4.71 -2.83
C ALA A 21 -4.35 -3.26 -2.98
N HIS A 22 -5.00 -2.97 -4.11
CA HIS A 22 -5.61 -1.68 -4.40
C HIS A 22 -7.10 -1.88 -4.69
N VAL A 23 -7.89 -0.85 -4.41
CA VAL A 23 -9.34 -0.86 -4.64
C VAL A 23 -9.73 0.28 -5.57
N LEU A 24 -10.73 0.01 -6.42
CA LEU A 24 -11.44 1.02 -7.19
C LEU A 24 -12.72 1.37 -6.45
N ILE A 25 -12.84 2.63 -6.03
CA ILE A 25 -14.03 3.17 -5.38
C ILE A 25 -14.59 4.24 -6.31
N ILE A 26 -15.76 3.96 -6.88
CA ILE A 26 -16.44 4.82 -7.86
C ILE A 26 -17.76 5.26 -7.23
N ASN A 27 -18.05 6.57 -7.28
CA ASN A 27 -19.32 7.10 -6.78
C ASN A 27 -20.41 7.07 -7.88
N ASP A 28 -21.65 7.44 -7.52
CA ASP A 28 -22.79 7.48 -8.45
C ASP A 28 -22.63 8.49 -9.61
N LYS A 29 -21.60 9.35 -9.55
CA LYS A 29 -21.24 10.31 -10.61
C LYS A 29 -20.09 9.81 -11.49
N GLU A 30 -19.75 8.52 -11.41
CA GLU A 30 -18.64 7.89 -12.14
C GLU A 30 -17.25 8.48 -11.82
N GLN A 31 -17.09 9.08 -10.64
CA GLN A 31 -15.80 9.64 -10.22
C GLN A 31 -15.02 8.61 -9.39
N LEU A 32 -13.72 8.49 -9.68
CA LEU A 32 -12.79 7.61 -8.97
C LEU A 32 -12.20 8.31 -7.74
N LEU A 33 -12.23 7.63 -6.58
CA LEU A 33 -11.51 8.08 -5.39
C LEU A 33 -10.00 7.89 -5.56
N LEU A 34 -9.24 8.96 -5.37
CA LEU A 34 -7.77 8.94 -5.37
C LEU A 34 -7.23 9.36 -4.00
N GLN A 35 -6.11 8.75 -3.61
CA GLN A 35 -5.37 9.10 -2.41
C GLN A 35 -4.14 9.95 -2.79
N LYS A 36 -3.93 11.05 -2.09
CA LYS A 36 -2.72 11.86 -2.22
C LYS A 36 -1.58 11.22 -1.42
N CYS A 37 -0.56 10.74 -2.12
CA CYS A 37 0.67 10.24 -1.52
C CYS A 37 1.51 11.40 -0.97
N THR A 38 2.33 11.12 0.04
CA THR A 38 3.25 12.08 0.67
C THR A 38 4.25 12.71 -0.30
N LYS A 39 4.50 12.09 -1.47
CA LYS A 39 5.32 12.64 -2.56
C LYS A 39 4.52 13.47 -3.59
N ALA A 40 3.36 14.00 -3.19
CA ALA A 40 2.47 14.82 -4.02
C ALA A 40 1.90 14.15 -5.29
N SER A 41 2.05 12.83 -5.43
CA SER A 41 1.36 12.05 -6.47
C SER A 41 -0.02 11.60 -6.02
N TRP A 42 -0.93 11.41 -6.98
CA TRP A 42 -2.22 10.76 -6.75
C TRP A 42 -2.13 9.29 -7.17
N GLY A 43 -2.78 8.41 -6.40
CA GLY A 43 -2.82 6.98 -6.70
C GLY A 43 -4.08 6.32 -6.18
N LEU A 44 -4.25 5.04 -6.53
CA LEU A 44 -5.36 4.24 -6.03
C LEU A 44 -5.22 4.00 -4.51
N PRO A 45 -6.30 4.13 -3.73
CA PRO A 45 -6.30 3.68 -2.34
C PRO A 45 -5.90 2.21 -2.26
N GLY A 46 -5.05 1.89 -1.28
CA GLY A 46 -4.54 0.53 -1.12
C GLY A 46 -3.59 0.41 0.06
N GLY A 47 -3.07 -0.80 0.23
CA GLY A 47 -2.22 -1.15 1.36
C GLY A 47 -1.36 -2.37 1.10
N LEU A 48 -0.39 -2.57 1.98
CA LEU A 48 0.42 -3.79 2.02
C LEU A 48 -0.39 -4.89 2.70
N LEU A 49 -0.30 -6.10 2.14
CA LEU A 49 -0.91 -7.27 2.76
C LEU A 49 -0.12 -7.69 4.00
N ILE A 50 -0.80 -7.93 5.10
CA ILE A 50 -0.22 -8.50 6.31
C ILE A 50 -0.38 -10.02 6.28
N ARG A 51 0.59 -10.74 6.84
CA ARG A 51 0.55 -12.21 6.91
C ARG A 51 -0.75 -12.69 7.56
N GLY A 52 -1.52 -13.49 6.84
CA GLY A 52 -2.78 -14.09 7.31
C GLY A 52 -4.03 -13.34 6.86
N GLU A 53 -3.91 -12.22 6.15
CA GLU A 53 -5.04 -11.55 5.51
C GLU A 53 -5.43 -12.26 4.20
N THR A 54 -6.72 -12.22 3.86
CA THR A 54 -7.32 -12.70 2.60
C THR A 54 -8.26 -11.66 2.03
#